data_AF-Q22YL0-F1
#
_entry.id   AF-Q22YL0-F1
#
_cell.length_a   1.000
_cell.length_b   1.000
_cell.length_c   1.000
_cell.angle_alpha   90.00
_cell.angle_beta   90.00
_cell.angle_gamma   90.00
#
_symmetry.space_group_name_H-M   'P 1'
#
loop_
_entity.id
_entity.type
_entity.pdbx_description
1 polymer ?
#
loop_
_entity_poly.entity_id
_entity_poly.type
_entity_poly.pdbx_seq_one_letter_code
_entity_poly.pdbx_strand_id
1 'polypeptide(L)'
;MFSDFNMYEAKVFLKAVADAQNTFRQTAQQENQLARYESQSQSLLNGSTSGAISITGDNIQQGRNFKALKEVKLFQYSNEIFKKYLAGFDSFSGDYTAFKKFLNESVKKIEQDA
;
A
#
# COMPACT_ATOMS: atom_id res chain seq x y z
N MET A 1 1.59 -41.76 35.38
CA MET A 1 1.86 -42.10 33.97
C MET A 1 0.71 -41.50 33.16
N PHE A 2 0.96 -40.52 32.29
CA PHE A 2 -0.10 -40.02 31.40
C PHE A 2 -0.48 -41.18 30.48
N SER A 3 -1.76 -41.55 30.42
CA SER A 3 -2.21 -42.61 29.52
C SER A 3 -2.01 -42.15 28.08
N ASP A 4 -1.66 -43.05 27.18
CA ASP A 4 -1.50 -42.73 25.74
C ASP A 4 -2.74 -42.04 25.16
N PHE A 5 -3.92 -42.38 25.71
CA PHE A 5 -5.19 -41.75 25.39
C PHE A 5 -5.19 -40.22 25.63
N ASN A 6 -4.71 -39.77 26.79
CA ASN A 6 -4.62 -38.33 27.11
C ASN A 6 -3.65 -37.60 26.17
N MET A 7 -2.63 -38.31 25.69
CA MET A 7 -1.64 -37.78 24.76
C MET A 7 -2.19 -37.66 23.33
N TYR A 8 -3.08 -38.57 22.92
CA TYR A 8 -3.83 -38.47 21.67
C TYR A 8 -4.86 -37.34 21.70
N GLU A 9 -5.65 -37.22 22.77
CA GLU A 9 -6.60 -36.10 22.93
C GLU A 9 -5.89 -34.75 22.89
N ALA A 10 -4.75 -34.61 23.58
CA ALA A 10 -3.96 -33.39 23.54
C ALA A 10 -3.47 -33.05 22.11
N LYS A 11 -3.05 -34.05 21.32
CA LYS A 11 -2.64 -33.83 19.92
C LYS A 11 -3.80 -33.38 19.04
N VAL A 12 -4.97 -34.00 19.19
CA VAL A 12 -6.18 -33.62 18.44
C VAL A 12 -6.60 -32.21 18.79
N PHE A 13 -6.61 -31.87 20.08
CA PHE A 13 -6.92 -30.52 20.57
C PHE A 13 -5.96 -29.48 20.02
N LEU A 14 -4.64 -29.71 20.12
CA LEU A 14 -3.62 -28.78 19.61
C LEU A 14 -3.74 -28.59 18.09
N LYS A 15 -4.06 -29.66 17.34
CA LYS A 15 -4.29 -29.57 15.90
C LYS A 15 -5.54 -28.75 15.58
N ALA A 16 -6.64 -28.97 16.29
CA ALA A 16 -7.86 -28.18 16.11
C ALA A 16 -7.64 -26.69 16.43
N VAL A 17 -6.85 -26.37 17.45
CA VAL A 17 -6.46 -24.98 17.78
C VAL A 17 -5.61 -24.37 16.66
N ALA A 18 -4.63 -25.11 16.12
CA ALA A 18 -3.81 -24.64 15.01
C ALA A 18 -4.64 -24.39 13.74
N ASP A 19 -5.59 -25.28 13.43
CA ASP A 19 -6.50 -25.13 12.30
C ASP A 19 -7.40 -23.89 12.49
N ALA A 20 -7.97 -23.69 13.68
CA ALA A 20 -8.75 -22.50 14.01
C ALA A 20 -7.93 -21.20 13.85
N GLN A 21 -6.69 -21.17 14.34
CA GLN A 21 -5.78 -20.03 14.17
C GLN A 21 -5.46 -19.74 12.70
N ASN A 22 -5.27 -20.78 11.90
CA ASN A 22 -5.04 -20.65 10.46
C ASN A 22 -6.28 -20.07 9.76
N THR A 23 -7.48 -20.54 10.10
CA THR A 23 -8.73 -19.98 9.58
C THR A 23 -8.87 -18.50 9.95
N PHE A 24 -8.63 -18.12 11.21
CA PHE A 24 -8.68 -16.71 11.61
C PHE A 24 -7.69 -15.83 10.83
N ARG A 25 -6.46 -16.32 10.59
CA ARG A 25 -5.48 -15.59 9.77
C ARG A 25 -5.95 -15.41 8.33
N GLN A 26 -6.51 -16.46 7.73
CA GLN A 26 -7.04 -16.40 6.36
C GLN A 26 -8.20 -15.41 6.25
N THR A 27 -9.15 -15.45 7.19
CA THR A 27 -10.27 -14.52 7.23
C THR A 27 -9.78 -13.08 7.40
N ALA A 28 -8.86 -12.81 8.33
CA ALA A 28 -8.29 -11.48 8.53
C ALA A 28 -7.54 -10.97 7.28
N GLN A 29 -6.85 -11.86 6.56
CA GLN A 29 -6.21 -11.51 5.29
C GLN A 29 -7.25 -11.18 4.20
N GLN A 30 -8.33 -11.96 4.10
CA GLN A 30 -9.42 -11.70 3.15
C GLN A 30 -10.13 -10.38 3.46
N GLU A 31 -10.44 -10.09 4.72
CA GLU A 31 -11.02 -8.81 5.15
C GLU A 31 -10.10 -7.64 4.82
N ASN A 32 -8.79 -7.78 5.08
CA ASN A 32 -7.82 -6.74 4.72
C ASN A 32 -7.77 -6.51 3.21
N GLN A 33 -7.83 -7.58 2.41
CA GLN A 33 -7.88 -7.49 0.95
C GLN A 33 -9.16 -6.81 0.47
N LEU A 34 -10.32 -7.15 1.04
CA LEU A 34 -11.60 -6.52 0.74
C LEU A 34 -11.57 -5.02 1.06
N ALA A 35 -11.12 -4.65 2.25
CA ALA A 35 -11.02 -3.25 2.67
C ALA A 35 -10.07 -2.45 1.77
N ARG A 36 -8.95 -3.05 1.31
CA ARG A 36 -8.05 -2.43 0.33
C ARG A 36 -8.74 -2.21 -1.02
N TYR A 37 -9.48 -3.21 -1.50
CA TYR A 37 -10.22 -3.11 -2.75
C TYR A 37 -11.29 -2.02 -2.68
N GLU A 38 -12.09 -1.98 -1.61
CA GLU A 38 -13.11 -0.95 -1.39
C GLU A 38 -12.47 0.45 -1.34
N SER A 39 -11.36 0.60 -0.62
CA SER A 39 -10.61 1.86 -0.57
C SER A 39 -10.10 2.30 -1.94
N GLN A 40 -9.59 1.38 -2.77
CA GLN A 40 -9.12 1.69 -4.12
C GLN A 40 -10.28 2.06 -5.04
N SER A 41 -11.38 1.32 -4.98
CA SER A 41 -12.61 1.60 -5.73
C SER A 41 -13.16 2.99 -5.40
N GLN A 42 -13.25 3.32 -4.10
CA GLN A 42 -13.68 4.64 -3.66
C GLN A 42 -12.73 5.76 -4.14
N SER A 43 -11.43 5.49 -4.16
CA SER A 43 -10.43 6.45 -4.65
C SER A 43 -10.60 6.73 -6.15
N LEU A 44 -10.86 5.68 -6.95
CA LEU A 44 -11.14 5.81 -8.38
C LEU A 44 -12.45 6.57 -8.64
N LEU A 45 -13.51 6.25 -7.90
CA LEU A 45 -14.79 6.97 -7.97
C LEU A 45 -14.61 8.46 -7.64
N ASN A 46 -13.95 8.76 -6.53
CA ASN A 46 -13.66 10.14 -6.12
C ASN A 46 -12.81 10.89 -7.18
N GLY A 47 -11.82 10.21 -7.76
CA GLY A 47 -11.00 10.76 -8.86
C GLY A 47 -11.82 11.03 -10.12
N SER A 48 -12.77 10.16 -10.45
CA SER A 48 -13.69 10.34 -11.57
C SER A 48 -14.68 11.48 -11.33
N THR A 49 -15.35 11.52 -10.17
CA THR A 49 -16.33 12.57 -9.82
C THR A 49 -15.69 13.95 -9.77
N SER A 50 -14.45 14.05 -9.29
CA SER A 50 -13.70 15.31 -9.26
C SER A 50 -13.13 15.75 -10.62
N GLY A 51 -13.29 14.93 -11.68
CA GLY A 51 -12.72 15.18 -13.00
C GLY A 51 -11.19 15.11 -13.04
N ALA A 52 -10.59 14.50 -12.02
CA ALA A 52 -9.15 14.28 -11.95
C ALA A 52 -8.71 13.07 -12.76
N ILE A 53 -9.60 12.11 -12.96
CA ILE A 53 -9.39 10.90 -13.75
C ILE A 53 -10.56 10.79 -14.74
N SER A 54 -10.25 10.49 -16.00
CA SER A 54 -11.26 10.15 -17.01
C SER A 54 -11.18 8.66 -17.30
N ILE A 55 -12.32 7.97 -17.23
CA ILE A 55 -12.42 6.53 -17.51
C ILE A 55 -13.26 6.39 -18.78
N THR A 56 -12.65 5.87 -19.85
CA THR A 56 -13.31 5.63 -21.13
C THR A 56 -13.12 4.18 -21.53
N GLY A 57 -14.15 3.35 -21.32
CA GLY A 57 -14.02 1.89 -21.41
C GLY A 57 -12.97 1.38 -20.42
N ASP A 58 -11.99 0.63 -20.91
CA ASP A 58 -10.89 0.10 -20.10
C ASP A 58 -9.70 1.08 -19.94
N ASN A 59 -9.76 2.26 -20.58
CA ASN A 59 -8.67 3.23 -20.55
C ASN A 59 -8.88 4.28 -19.45
N ILE A 60 -7.91 4.38 -18.55
CA ILE A 60 -7.84 5.39 -17.50
C ILE A 60 -6.85 6.48 -17.94
N GLN A 61 -7.34 7.72 -18.05
CA GLN A 61 -6.54 8.87 -18.47
C GLN A 61 -6.57 9.97 -17.41
N GLN A 62 -5.54 10.82 -17.39
CA GLN A 62 -5.49 11.99 -16.53
C GLN A 62 -6.58 12.99 -16.97
N GLY A 63 -7.49 13.30 -16.05
CA GLY A 63 -8.53 14.29 -16.27
C GLY A 63 -7.99 15.72 -16.13
N ARG A 64 -8.84 16.69 -16.48
CA ARG A 64 -8.49 18.13 -16.44
C ARG A 64 -8.03 18.58 -15.04
N ASN A 65 -8.57 17.97 -13.99
CA ASN A 65 -8.26 18.32 -12.60
C ASN A 65 -7.18 17.44 -11.96
N PHE A 66 -6.46 16.60 -12.74
CA PHE A 66 -5.45 15.70 -12.21
C PHE A 66 -4.36 16.44 -11.41
N LYS A 67 -3.88 17.58 -11.91
CA LYS A 67 -2.89 18.43 -11.23
C LYS A 67 -3.42 19.08 -9.94
N ALA A 68 -4.74 19.13 -9.75
CA ALA A 68 -5.35 19.70 -8.55
C ALA A 68 -5.47 18.69 -7.41
N LEU A 69 -5.24 17.38 -7.66
CA LEU A 69 -5.28 16.34 -6.65
C LEU A 69 -4.28 16.63 -5.52
N LYS A 70 -4.70 16.28 -4.31
CA LYS A 70 -3.90 16.47 -3.10
C LYS A 70 -2.55 15.74 -3.20
N GLU A 71 -2.52 14.49 -3.70
CA GLU A 71 -1.26 13.76 -3.81
C GLU A 71 -0.30 14.41 -4.81
N VAL A 72 -0.82 14.90 -5.94
CA VAL A 72 0.00 15.57 -6.97
C VAL A 72 0.58 16.88 -6.43
N LYS A 73 -0.20 17.66 -5.68
CA LYS A 73 0.28 18.88 -5.01
C LYS A 73 1.31 18.57 -3.92
N LEU A 74 1.07 17.53 -3.11
CA LEU A 74 2.03 17.09 -2.10
C LEU A 74 3.34 16.63 -2.73
N PHE A 75 3.28 15.95 -3.88
CA PHE A 75 4.45 15.58 -4.66
C PHE A 75 5.20 16.80 -5.17
N GLN A 76 4.52 17.76 -5.82
CA GLN A 76 5.13 19.01 -6.27
C GLN A 76 5.79 19.76 -5.11
N TYR A 77 5.11 19.87 -3.98
CA TYR A 77 5.64 20.51 -2.78
C TYR A 77 6.87 19.79 -2.22
N SER A 78 6.83 18.46 -2.16
CA SER A 78 7.99 17.66 -1.71
C SER A 78 9.18 17.86 -2.64
N ASN A 79 8.94 17.87 -3.95
CA ASN A 79 9.97 18.09 -4.96
C ASN A 79 10.63 19.47 -4.80
N GLU A 80 9.83 20.50 -4.53
CA GLU A 80 10.32 21.86 -4.24
C GLU A 80 11.13 21.93 -2.94
N ILE A 81 10.71 21.24 -1.87
CA ILE A 81 11.48 21.14 -0.62
C ILE A 81 12.84 20.52 -0.89
N PHE A 82 12.89 19.38 -1.59
CA PHE A 82 14.16 18.72 -1.87
C PHE A 82 15.06 19.59 -2.72
N LYS A 83 14.53 20.28 -3.74
CA LYS A 83 15.32 21.23 -4.55
C LYS A 83 15.92 22.35 -3.71
N LYS A 84 15.19 22.84 -2.70
CA LYS A 84 15.65 23.95 -1.86
C LYS A 84 16.69 23.53 -0.82
N TYR A 85 16.54 22.34 -0.23
CA TYR A 85 17.32 21.95 0.95
C TYR A 85 18.32 20.81 0.70
N LEU A 86 18.23 20.10 -0.42
CA LEU A 86 19.15 19.01 -0.78
C LEU A 86 20.11 19.50 -1.87
N ALA A 87 21.34 19.81 -1.48
CA ALA A 87 22.38 20.21 -2.43
C ALA A 87 22.65 19.09 -3.45
N GLY A 88 22.62 19.44 -4.74
CA GLY A 88 22.78 18.48 -5.84
C GLY A 88 21.50 17.80 -6.33
N PHE A 89 20.32 18.19 -5.82
CA PHE A 89 19.03 17.70 -6.32
C PHE A 89 18.40 18.70 -7.30
N ASP A 90 18.46 18.38 -8.60
CA ASP A 90 18.01 19.26 -9.69
C ASP A 90 16.49 19.25 -9.95
N SER A 91 15.70 18.65 -9.05
CA SER A 91 14.28 18.27 -9.19
C SER A 91 14.03 16.92 -9.87
N PHE A 92 12.96 16.25 -9.43
CA PHE A 92 12.48 15.02 -10.03
C PHE A 92 11.45 15.32 -11.12
N SER A 93 11.74 14.91 -12.36
CA SER A 93 10.88 15.13 -13.54
C SER A 93 10.01 13.92 -13.92
N GLY A 94 10.16 12.79 -13.20
CA GLY A 94 9.38 11.58 -13.44
C GLY A 94 7.98 11.61 -12.81
N ASP A 95 7.25 10.50 -12.94
CA ASP A 95 5.94 10.33 -12.32
C ASP A 95 6.03 10.06 -10.81
N TYR A 96 4.88 10.13 -10.13
CA TYR A 96 4.80 9.92 -8.68
C TYR A 96 5.36 8.55 -8.26
N THR A 97 5.14 7.52 -9.07
CA THR A 97 5.62 6.14 -8.81
C THR A 97 7.14 6.08 -8.81
N ALA A 98 7.77 6.68 -9.81
CA ALA A 98 9.22 6.74 -9.94
C ALA A 98 9.84 7.60 -8.81
N PHE A 99 9.18 8.68 -8.39
CA PHE A 99 9.64 9.48 -7.25
C PHE A 99 9.57 8.70 -5.93
N LYS A 100 8.47 7.99 -5.69
CA LYS A 100 8.32 7.14 -4.50
C LYS A 100 9.38 6.03 -4.46
N LYS A 101 9.69 5.44 -5.62
CA LYS A 101 10.77 4.46 -5.75
C LYS A 101 12.12 5.08 -5.43
N PHE A 102 12.43 6.25 -6.00
CA PHE A 102 13.64 7.00 -5.70
C PHE A 102 13.78 7.30 -4.20
N LEU A 103 12.72 7.81 -3.55
CA LEU A 103 12.71 8.07 -2.11
C LEU A 103 12.98 6.80 -1.29
N ASN A 104 12.29 5.69 -1.60
CA ASN A 104 12.48 4.43 -0.90
C ASN A 104 13.89 3.87 -1.08
N GLU A 105 14.47 4.01 -2.27
CA GLU A 105 15.86 3.61 -2.55
C GLU A 105 16.87 4.51 -1.83
N SER A 106 16.63 5.82 -1.78
CA SER A 106 17.45 6.77 -1.02
C SER A 106 17.41 6.49 0.49
N VAL A 107 16.23 6.22 1.06
CA VAL A 107 16.09 5.85 2.48
C VAL A 107 16.83 4.56 2.78
N LYS A 108 16.67 3.53 1.94
CA LYS A 108 17.40 2.27 2.09
C LYS A 108 18.92 2.45 2.05
N LYS A 109 19.44 3.33 1.20
CA LYS A 109 20.88 3.63 1.15
C LYS A 109 21.35 4.32 2.43
N ILE A 110 20.58 5.27 2.97
CA ILE A 110 20.90 5.93 4.23
C ILE A 110 20.92 4.93 5.40
N GLU A 111 19.96 3.99 5.44
CA GLU A 111 19.92 2.93 6.46
C GLU A 111 21.08 1.93 6.33
N GLN A 112 21.70 1.80 5.15
CA GLN A 112 22.84 0.91 4.93
C GLN A 112 24.19 1.61 5.18
N ASP A 113 24.25 2.93 5.00
CA ASP A 113 25.43 3.75 5.30
C ASP A 113 25.52 4.16 6.79
N ALA A 114 24.45 3.95 7.58
CA ALA A 114 24.37 4.21 9.02
C ALA A 114 24.71 2.97 9.86
#